data_AF-A0A1S3Z9C5-F1
#
_entry.id   AF-A0A1S3Z9C5-F1
#
_cell.length_a   1.000
_cell.length_b   1.000
_cell.length_c   1.000
_cell.angle_alpha   90.00
_cell.angle_beta   90.00
_cell.angle_gamma   90.00
#
_symmetry.space_group_name_H-M   'P 1'
#
loop_
_entity.id
_entity.type
_entity.pdbx_description
1 polymer ?
#
loop_
_entity_poly.entity_id
_entity_poly.type
_entity_poly.pdbx_seq_one_letter_code
_entity_poly.pdbx_strand_id
1 'polypeptide(L)'
;MTRQVDMLKFADTWISDISPMARLLLEDNKDLARKCTVLWNADVGFEIGEGLHNHVVNLTDKVCTCRAWQLRGIPCQHVVLAYYHINEEPEQAVEHWYKRDTFLKAYKYFIQPMTNMKMWPETNNPKIEPPKPKLMPGRPQRNRRKGKDEPKKKYGKLPSVE
;
A
#
# COMPACT_ATOMS: atom_id res chain seq x y z
N MET A 1 12.25 17.08 -12.12
CA MET A 1 12.81 16.42 -10.92
C MET A 1 12.52 17.31 -9.69
N THR A 2 11.26 17.67 -9.45
CA THR A 2 10.86 18.61 -8.38
C THR A 2 10.15 17.94 -7.22
N ARG A 3 9.76 16.66 -7.38
CA ARG A 3 8.96 15.89 -6.42
C ARG A 3 9.44 16.07 -4.98
N GLN A 4 10.75 16.04 -4.73
CA GLN A 4 11.27 16.16 -3.37
C GLN A 4 11.02 17.55 -2.74
N VAL A 5 11.21 18.61 -3.53
CA VAL A 5 10.88 19.98 -3.12
C VAL A 5 9.37 20.12 -2.91
N ASP A 6 8.58 19.55 -3.81
CA ASP A 6 7.11 19.59 -3.73
C ASP A 6 6.59 18.87 -2.48
N MET A 7 7.21 17.73 -2.11
CA MET A 7 6.84 16.96 -0.92
C MET A 7 7.23 17.66 0.39
N LEU A 8 8.35 18.38 0.42
CA LEU A 8 8.72 19.19 1.59
C LEU A 8 7.78 20.38 1.75
N LYS A 9 7.46 21.09 0.66
CA LYS A 9 6.44 22.14 0.68
C LYS A 9 5.08 21.61 1.14
N PHE A 10 4.72 20.39 0.73
CA PHE A 10 3.53 19.71 1.22
C PHE A 10 3.61 19.42 2.73
N ALA A 11 4.77 19.03 3.28
CA ALA A 11 4.93 18.84 4.72
C ALA A 11 4.78 20.14 5.54
N ASP A 12 5.02 21.30 4.92
CA ASP A 12 4.82 22.61 5.55
C ASP A 12 3.34 23.01 5.65
N THR A 13 2.46 22.42 4.85
CA THR A 13 1.01 22.66 4.96
C THR A 13 0.34 21.84 6.05
N TRP A 14 1.09 20.96 6.73
CA TRP A 14 0.54 20.12 7.79
C TRP A 14 0.26 20.95 9.05
N ILE A 15 -1.00 20.95 9.48
CA ILE A 15 -1.44 21.65 10.70
C ILE A 15 -1.02 20.89 11.97
N SER A 16 -0.69 19.60 11.85
CA SER A 16 -0.33 18.73 12.98
C SER A 16 0.80 17.77 12.70
N ASP A 17 1.11 16.94 13.70
CA ASP A 17 1.98 15.80 13.59
C ASP A 17 1.45 14.69 12.66
N ILE A 18 0.14 14.56 12.42
CA ILE A 18 -0.43 13.53 11.52
C ILE A 18 -0.66 14.09 10.10
N SER A 19 -0.45 13.25 9.08
CA SER A 19 -0.68 13.63 7.67
C SER A 19 -2.13 14.07 7.40
N PRO A 20 -2.37 15.08 6.55
CA PRO A 20 -3.73 15.58 6.28
C PRO A 20 -4.70 14.49 5.82
N MET A 21 -4.24 13.55 4.99
CA MET A 21 -5.06 12.44 4.49
C MET A 21 -5.42 11.44 5.60
N ALA A 22 -4.45 11.10 6.46
CA ALA A 22 -4.71 10.21 7.59
C ALA A 22 -5.62 10.86 8.63
N ARG A 23 -5.43 12.17 8.86
CA ARG A 23 -6.30 12.96 9.73
C ARG A 23 -7.74 12.99 9.23
N LEU A 24 -7.96 13.26 7.95
CA LEU A 24 -9.31 13.27 7.37
C LEU A 24 -10.04 11.96 7.67
N LEU A 25 -9.37 10.83 7.42
CA LEU A 25 -9.94 9.52 7.72
C LEU A 25 -10.16 9.29 9.22
N LEU A 26 -9.26 9.77 10.07
CA LEU A 26 -9.41 9.65 11.52
C LEU A 26 -10.61 10.45 12.02
N GLU A 27 -10.82 11.67 11.53
CA GLU A 27 -11.98 12.50 11.89
C GLU A 27 -13.29 11.84 11.45
N ASP A 28 -13.35 11.29 10.23
CA ASP A 28 -14.51 10.51 9.77
C ASP A 28 -14.78 9.32 10.72
N ASN A 29 -13.73 8.60 11.14
CA ASN A 29 -13.86 7.50 12.08
C ASN A 29 -14.32 7.96 13.47
N LYS A 30 -13.91 9.15 13.94
CA LYS A 30 -14.40 9.75 15.20
C LYS A 30 -15.89 10.08 15.13
N ASP A 31 -16.36 10.62 14.01
CA ASP A 31 -17.78 10.89 13.80
C ASP A 31 -18.60 9.59 13.77
N LEU A 32 -18.09 8.54 13.13
CA LEU A 32 -18.76 7.24 13.10
C LEU A 32 -18.73 6.53 14.46
N ALA A 33 -17.67 6.72 15.26
CA ALA A 33 -17.55 6.13 16.60
C ALA A 33 -18.70 6.55 17.53
N ARG A 34 -19.29 7.73 17.31
CA ARG A 34 -20.47 8.21 18.07
C ARG A 34 -21.71 7.32 17.92
N LYS A 35 -21.77 6.49 16.86
CA LYS A 35 -22.87 5.55 16.62
C LYS A 35 -22.62 4.16 17.21
N CYS A 36 -21.44 3.95 17.80
CA CYS A 36 -21.04 2.69 18.37
C CYS A 36 -21.32 2.67 19.89
N THR A 37 -21.49 1.47 20.44
CA THR A 37 -21.60 1.23 21.88
C THR A 37 -20.40 0.43 22.36
N VAL A 38 -20.04 0.55 23.63
CA VAL A 38 -18.86 -0.12 24.20
C VAL A 38 -19.23 -0.90 25.45
N LEU A 39 -18.70 -2.13 25.53
CA LEU A 39 -18.66 -2.97 26.70
C LEU A 39 -17.20 -3.30 26.98
N TRP A 40 -16.71 -2.92 28.14
CA TRP A 40 -15.32 -3.11 28.53
C TRP A 40 -15.19 -4.20 29.59
N ASN A 41 -14.19 -5.07 29.45
CA ASN A 41 -13.93 -6.16 30.39
C ASN A 41 -13.12 -5.75 31.64
N ALA A 42 -12.89 -4.45 31.86
CA ALA A 42 -12.04 -3.88 32.91
C ALA A 42 -10.53 -4.21 32.81
N ASP A 43 -10.08 -4.75 31.67
CA ASP A 43 -8.67 -5.02 31.37
C ASP A 43 -8.33 -4.52 29.95
N VAL A 44 -7.85 -5.37 29.04
CA VAL A 44 -7.37 -4.97 27.71
C VAL A 44 -8.42 -5.05 26.59
N GLY A 45 -9.58 -5.66 26.87
CA GLY A 45 -10.56 -6.10 25.87
C GLY A 45 -11.83 -5.28 25.84
N PHE A 46 -12.19 -4.80 24.65
CA PHE A 46 -13.43 -4.04 24.42
C PHE A 46 -14.29 -4.78 23.40
N GLU A 47 -15.55 -5.00 23.74
CA GLU A 47 -16.57 -5.38 22.78
C GLU A 47 -17.33 -4.14 22.34
N ILE A 48 -17.34 -3.88 21.03
CA ILE A 48 -17.90 -2.67 20.46
C ILE A 48 -19.02 -3.02 19.50
N GLY A 49 -20.22 -2.55 19.83
CA GLY A 49 -21.41 -2.72 19.01
C GLY A 49 -21.51 -1.64 17.94
N GLU A 50 -21.79 -2.06 16.71
CA GLU A 50 -22.11 -1.20 15.57
C GLU A 50 -23.35 -1.77 14.86
N GLY A 51 -24.53 -1.20 15.17
CA GLY A 51 -25.79 -1.71 14.64
C GLY A 51 -26.05 -3.16 15.07
N LEU A 52 -25.97 -4.10 14.13
CA LEU A 52 -26.17 -5.55 14.36
C LEU A 52 -24.86 -6.33 14.51
N HIS A 53 -23.70 -5.67 14.39
CA HIS A 53 -22.40 -6.32 14.42
C HIS A 53 -21.63 -5.92 15.68
N ASN A 54 -20.93 -6.88 16.27
CA ASN A 54 -20.00 -6.62 17.37
C ASN A 54 -18.58 -6.87 16.90
N HIS A 55 -17.67 -6.01 17.35
CA HIS A 55 -16.26 -6.11 17.07
C HIS A 55 -15.47 -6.09 18.37
N VAL A 56 -14.44 -6.93 18.44
CA VAL A 56 -13.53 -6.97 19.58
C VAL A 56 -12.31 -6.10 19.26
N VAL A 57 -11.96 -5.23 20.20
CA VAL A 57 -10.74 -4.42 20.18
C VAL A 57 -9.85 -4.84 21.34
N ASN A 58 -8.58 -5.04 21.04
CA ASN A 58 -7.51 -5.21 22.01
C ASN A 58 -6.47 -4.10 21.77
N LEU A 59 -6.33 -3.21 22.75
CA LEU A 59 -5.46 -2.03 22.62
C LEU A 59 -3.97 -2.40 22.76
N THR A 60 -3.63 -3.41 23.56
CA THR A 60 -2.25 -3.88 23.77
C THR A 60 -1.68 -4.51 22.51
N ASP A 61 -2.43 -5.42 21.89
CA ASP A 61 -2.02 -6.11 20.67
C ASP A 61 -2.22 -5.26 19.42
N LYS A 62 -2.85 -4.09 19.56
CA LYS A 62 -3.28 -3.19 18.49
C LYS A 62 -4.15 -3.88 17.43
N VAL A 63 -5.14 -4.63 17.90
CA VAL A 63 -6.01 -5.46 17.05
C VAL A 63 -7.46 -5.01 17.17
N CYS A 64 -8.14 -4.88 16.03
CA CYS A 64 -9.59 -4.83 15.95
C CYS A 64 -10.10 -5.92 15.00
N THR A 65 -11.16 -6.63 15.36
CA THR A 65 -11.72 -7.69 14.50
C THR A 65 -12.27 -7.17 13.16
N CYS A 66 -12.56 -5.87 13.02
CA CYS A 66 -12.94 -5.28 11.73
C CYS A 66 -11.76 -5.19 10.73
N ARG A 67 -10.51 -5.43 11.19
CA ARG A 67 -9.25 -5.42 10.43
C ARG A 67 -8.82 -4.09 9.83
N ALA A 68 -9.64 -3.05 9.91
CA ALA A 68 -9.33 -1.75 9.30
C ALA A 68 -8.09 -1.11 9.91
N TRP A 69 -7.91 -1.20 11.23
CA TRP A 69 -6.75 -0.63 11.91
C TRP A 69 -5.45 -1.32 11.49
N GLN A 70 -5.44 -2.65 11.39
CA GLN A 70 -4.27 -3.43 11.00
C GLN A 70 -3.92 -3.24 9.52
N LEU A 71 -4.91 -3.05 8.66
CA LEU A 71 -4.70 -2.83 7.23
C LEU A 71 -4.23 -1.41 6.91
N ARG A 72 -4.75 -0.41 7.64
CA ARG A 72 -4.50 1.01 7.34
C ARG A 72 -3.46 1.63 8.27
N GLY A 73 -3.22 1.10 9.46
CA GLY A 73 -2.43 1.77 10.51
C GLY A 73 -3.10 3.03 11.07
N ILE A 74 -4.39 3.24 10.77
CA ILE A 74 -5.20 4.36 11.26
C ILE A 74 -6.34 3.76 12.09
N PRO A 75 -6.58 4.23 13.32
CA PRO A 75 -7.67 3.73 14.17
C PRO A 75 -9.00 3.76 13.44
N CYS A 76 -9.70 2.63 13.43
CA CYS A 76 -11.10 2.60 13.00
C CYS A 76 -12.01 3.15 14.10
N GLN A 77 -13.28 3.39 13.78
CA GLN A 77 -14.28 3.90 14.73
C GLN A 77 -14.38 3.09 16.03
N HIS A 78 -14.17 1.77 15.97
CA HIS A 78 -14.18 0.91 17.15
C HIS A 78 -12.99 1.21 18.05
N VAL A 79 -11.79 1.26 17.46
CA VAL A 79 -10.57 1.60 18.22
C VAL A 79 -10.69 3.01 18.79
N VAL A 80 -11.22 3.97 18.02
CA VAL A 80 -11.47 5.33 18.49
C VAL A 80 -12.37 5.34 19.73
N LEU A 81 -13.48 4.60 19.73
CA LEU A 81 -14.36 4.53 20.89
C LEU A 81 -13.68 3.88 22.10
N ALA A 82 -12.85 2.84 21.89
CA ALA A 82 -12.07 2.22 22.97
C ALA A 82 -11.09 3.21 23.61
N TYR A 83 -10.38 4.01 22.81
CA TYR A 83 -9.48 5.07 23.31
C TYR A 83 -10.24 6.13 24.11
N TYR A 84 -11.37 6.61 23.59
CA TYR A 84 -12.20 7.56 24.33
C TYR A 84 -12.74 6.99 25.65
N HIS A 85 -13.08 5.70 25.69
CA HIS A 85 -13.55 5.05 26.92
C HIS A 85 -12.49 5.04 28.03
N ILE A 86 -11.20 4.97 27.68
CA ILE A 86 -10.09 5.05 28.64
C ILE A 86 -9.57 6.48 28.85
N ASN A 87 -10.27 7.49 28.32
CA ASN A 87 -9.87 8.90 28.34
C ASN A 87 -8.51 9.18 27.68
N GLU A 88 -8.16 8.42 26.64
CA GLU A 88 -6.98 8.66 25.82
C GLU A 88 -7.35 9.17 24.42
N GLU A 89 -6.42 9.87 23.78
CA GLU A 89 -6.62 10.40 22.44
C GLU A 89 -6.29 9.37 21.36
N PRO A 90 -7.21 9.09 20.41
CA PRO A 90 -6.99 8.07 19.37
C PRO A 90 -5.86 8.42 18.40
N GLU A 91 -5.43 9.69 18.31
CA GLU A 91 -4.28 10.15 17.54
C GLU A 91 -2.98 9.43 17.92
N GLN A 92 -2.88 8.92 19.15
CA GLN A 92 -1.73 8.16 19.64
C GLN A 92 -1.64 6.77 19.01
N ALA A 93 -2.78 6.22 18.57
CA ALA A 93 -2.87 4.93 17.91
C ALA A 93 -2.61 4.98 16.39
N VAL A 94 -2.39 6.18 15.83
CA VAL A 94 -1.99 6.35 14.44
C VAL A 94 -0.53 5.94 14.27
N GLU A 95 -0.29 5.04 13.34
CA GLU A 95 1.03 4.45 13.13
C GLU A 95 2.07 5.49 12.66
N HIS A 96 3.33 5.28 13.06
CA HIS A 96 4.38 6.30 12.96
C HIS A 96 4.67 6.78 11.54
N TRP A 97 4.38 5.98 10.50
CA TRP A 97 4.60 6.37 9.10
C TRP A 97 3.67 7.47 8.60
N TYR A 98 2.57 7.76 9.31
CA TYR A 98 1.73 8.93 9.04
C TYR A 98 2.17 10.18 9.80
N LYS A 99 3.19 10.07 10.65
CA LYS A 99 3.70 11.19 11.44
C LYS A 99 4.66 12.05 10.61
N ARG A 100 4.63 13.36 10.85
CA ARG A 100 5.40 14.38 10.12
C ARG A 100 6.90 14.12 10.21
N ASP A 101 7.39 13.71 11.38
CA ASP A 101 8.80 13.38 11.58
C ASP A 101 9.27 12.25 10.66
N THR A 102 8.51 11.15 10.59
CA THR A 102 8.82 10.03 9.67
C THR A 102 8.77 10.47 8.21
N PHE A 103 7.78 11.31 7.84
CA PHE A 103 7.68 11.87 6.51
C PHE A 103 8.91 12.73 6.14
N LEU A 104 9.32 13.64 7.02
CA LEU A 104 10.49 14.50 6.81
C LEU A 104 11.78 13.69 6.75
N LYS A 105 11.92 12.64 7.58
CA LYS A 105 13.04 11.70 7.53
C LYS A 105 13.15 11.02 6.17
N ALA A 106 12.03 10.61 5.57
CA ALA A 106 12.02 9.99 4.24
C ALA A 106 12.50 10.94 3.12
N TYR A 107 12.26 12.25 3.27
CA TYR A 107 12.64 13.28 2.29
C TYR A 107 13.89 14.08 2.68
N LYS A 108 14.63 13.65 3.71
CA LYS A 108 15.80 14.36 4.25
C LYS A 108 16.96 14.51 3.26
N TYR A 109 17.17 13.52 2.38
CA TYR A 109 18.36 13.45 1.51
C TYR A 109 18.06 13.86 0.07
N PHE A 110 18.75 14.86 -0.44
CA PHE A 110 18.55 15.40 -1.77
C PHE A 110 19.50 14.80 -2.80
N ILE A 111 19.00 14.59 -4.01
CA ILE A 111 19.86 14.39 -5.19
C ILE A 111 20.51 15.74 -5.49
N GLN A 112 21.84 15.80 -5.37
CA GLN A 112 22.58 17.01 -5.69
C GLN A 112 22.53 17.28 -7.20
N PRO A 113 22.50 18.56 -7.62
CA PRO A 113 22.64 18.91 -9.01
C PRO A 113 23.90 18.26 -9.60
N MET A 114 23.73 17.55 -10.71
CA MET A 114 24.86 16.97 -11.43
C MET A 114 25.12 17.75 -12.70
N THR A 115 26.40 17.86 -13.05
CA THR A 115 26.85 18.35 -14.34
C THR A 115 26.39 17.41 -15.46
N ASN A 116 26.61 17.79 -16.72
CA ASN A 116 26.25 16.91 -17.84
C ASN A 116 27.08 15.61 -17.80
N MET A 117 26.58 14.59 -18.50
CA MET A 117 27.19 13.25 -18.50
C MET A 117 28.66 13.23 -18.93
N LYS A 118 29.08 14.20 -19.76
CA LYS A 118 30.47 14.34 -20.23
C LYS A 118 31.42 14.88 -19.16
N MET A 119 30.89 15.54 -18.13
CA MET A 119 31.64 16.14 -17.02
C MET A 119 31.58 15.29 -15.74
N TRP A 120 30.99 14.09 -15.80
CA TRP A 120 30.94 13.21 -14.63
C TRP A 120 32.33 12.65 -14.32
N PRO A 121 32.74 12.62 -13.04
CA PRO A 121 34.00 12.00 -12.65
C PRO A 121 33.95 10.49 -12.95
N GLU A 122 35.08 9.94 -13.38
CA GLU A 122 35.20 8.49 -13.50
C GLU A 122 35.05 7.84 -12.12
N THR A 123 34.24 6.79 -12.05
CA THR A 123 33.99 6.07 -10.80
C THR A 123 34.83 4.81 -10.76
N ASN A 124 35.41 4.50 -9.59
CA ASN A 124 36.08 3.22 -9.32
C ASN A 124 35.08 2.09 -9.01
N ASN A 125 33.78 2.37 -9.12
CA ASN A 125 32.75 1.37 -8.91
C ASN A 125 32.85 0.28 -9.99
N PRO A 126 32.52 -0.98 -9.66
CA PRO A 126 32.52 -2.05 -10.64
C PRO A 126 31.59 -1.70 -11.79
N LYS A 127 32.06 -1.94 -13.03
CA LYS A 127 31.22 -1.77 -14.21
C LYS A 127 30.01 -2.69 -14.07
N ILE A 128 28.82 -2.11 -14.21
CA ILE A 128 27.57 -2.86 -14.25
C ILE A 128 27.57 -3.63 -15.57
N GLU A 129 27.85 -4.92 -15.51
CA GLU A 129 27.75 -5.79 -16.68
C GLU A 129 26.28 -5.98 -17.06
N PRO A 130 25.96 -6.04 -18.36
CA PRO A 130 24.62 -6.36 -18.79
C PRO A 130 24.23 -7.74 -18.23
N PRO A 131 22.96 -7.94 -17.85
CA PRO A 131 22.49 -9.26 -17.44
C PRO A 131 22.74 -10.25 -18.57
N LYS A 132 23.19 -11.46 -18.22
CA LYS A 132 23.38 -12.55 -19.20
C LYS A 132 22.09 -12.73 -20.00
N PRO A 133 22.14 -12.69 -21.34
CA PRO A 133 20.96 -12.89 -22.16
C PRO A 133 20.32 -14.24 -21.83
N LYS A 134 19.06 -14.21 -21.38
CA LYS A 134 18.27 -15.43 -21.22
C LYS A 134 17.47 -15.63 -22.50
N LEU A 135 17.52 -16.85 -23.05
CA LEU A 135 16.60 -17.26 -24.10
C LEU A 135 15.18 -17.24 -23.51
N MET A 136 14.41 -16.21 -23.87
CA MET A 136 12.98 -16.17 -23.56
C MET A 136 12.31 -17.34 -24.25
N PRO A 137 11.32 -18.01 -23.61
CA PRO A 137 10.48 -18.97 -24.30
C PRO A 137 9.95 -18.32 -25.58
N GLY A 138 10.24 -18.94 -26.72
CA GLY A 138 9.74 -18.46 -28.00
C GLY A 138 8.21 -18.39 -27.98
N ARG A 139 7.63 -17.57 -28.86
CA ARG A 139 6.18 -17.47 -29.02
C ARG A 139 5.58 -18.90 -29.13
N PRO A 140 4.60 -19.26 -28.29
CA PRO A 140 3.91 -20.54 -28.40
C PRO A 140 3.42 -20.74 -29.84
N GLN A 141 3.65 -21.91 -30.42
CA GLN A 141 3.14 -22.20 -31.76
C GLN A 141 1.62 -22.06 -31.74
N ARG A 142 1.08 -21.28 -32.68
CA ARG A 142 -0.38 -21.09 -32.84
C ARG A 142 -1.13 -22.42 -33.01
N ASN A 143 -0.47 -23.40 -33.62
CA ASN A 143 -1.02 -24.73 -33.82
C ASN A 143 -0.16 -25.76 -33.09
N ARG A 144 -0.81 -26.73 -32.47
CA ARG A 144 -0.17 -27.92 -31.90
C ARG A 144 0.61 -28.69 -32.97
N ARG A 145 1.79 -29.22 -32.61
CA ARG A 145 2.50 -30.20 -33.46
C ARG A 145 1.66 -31.49 -33.54
N LYS A 146 1.29 -31.89 -34.76
CA LYS A 146 0.56 -33.13 -35.00
C LYS A 146 1.47 -34.36 -34.81
N GLY A 147 0.96 -35.42 -34.22
CA GLY A 147 1.64 -36.72 -34.15
C GLY A 147 1.84 -37.35 -35.53
N LYS A 148 2.77 -38.31 -35.66
CA LYS A 148 3.02 -39.03 -36.93
C LYS A 148 1.76 -39.72 -37.47
N ASP A 149 0.91 -40.18 -36.56
CA ASP A 149 -0.30 -40.95 -36.88
C ASP A 149 -1.54 -40.07 -37.07
N GLU A 150 -1.41 -38.75 -36.94
CA GLU A 150 -2.54 -37.85 -37.14
C GLU A 150 -2.81 -37.55 -38.62
N PRO A 151 -4.07 -37.65 -39.07
CA PRO A 151 -4.41 -37.38 -40.46
C PRO A 151 -4.09 -35.93 -40.84
N LYS A 152 -3.30 -35.77 -41.91
CA LYS A 152 -3.14 -34.47 -42.59
C LYS A 152 -4.47 -34.13 -43.26
N LYS A 153 -5.02 -32.94 -42.97
CA LYS A 153 -6.19 -32.44 -43.72
C LYS A 153 -5.76 -32.29 -45.18
N LYS A 154 -6.27 -33.17 -46.04
CA LYS A 154 -6.15 -33.02 -47.49
C LYS A 154 -7.16 -31.94 -47.88
N TYR A 155 -6.67 -30.73 -48.14
CA TYR A 155 -7.47 -29.74 -48.85
C TYR A 155 -7.51 -30.22 -50.30
N GLY A 156 -8.59 -30.91 -50.70
CA GLY A 156 -8.79 -31.33 -52.08
C GLY A 156 -8.95 -30.08 -52.95
N LYS A 157 -8.19 -30.00 -54.05
CA LYS A 157 -8.53 -29.08 -55.14
C LYS A 157 -9.81 -29.61 -55.78
N LEU A 158 -10.84 -28.77 -55.86
CA LEU A 158 -12.06 -29.10 -56.61
C LEU A 158 -11.67 -29.41 -58.08
N PRO A 159 -12.27 -30.43 -58.72
CA PRO A 159 -11.97 -30.72 -60.11
C PRO A 159 -12.44 -29.53 -60.96
N SER A 160 -11.58 -29.09 -61.87
CA SER A 160 -11.98 -28.15 -62.92
C SER A 160 -12.98 -28.85 -63.84
N VAL A 161 -14.21 -28.34 -63.85
CA VAL A 161 -15.28 -28.75 -64.76
C VAL A 161 -14.89 -28.29 -66.18
N GLU A 162 -14.93 -29.21 -67.14
CA GLU A 162 -14.79 -28.94 -68.59
C GLU A 162 -15.98 -28.17 -69.15
#